data_AF-A0A2G6GTJ9-F1
#
_entry.id   AF-A0A2G6GTJ9-F1
#
_cell.length_a   1.000
_cell.length_b   1.000
_cell.length_c   1.000
_cell.angle_alpha   90.00
_cell.angle_beta   90.00
_cell.angle_gamma   90.00
#
_symmetry.space_group_name_H-M   'P 1'
#
loop_
_entity.id
_entity.type
_entity.pdbx_description
1 polymer ?
#
loop_
_entity_poly.entity_id
_entity_poly.type
_entity_poly.pdbx_seq_one_letter_code
_entity_poly.pdbx_strand_id
1 'polypeptide(L)'
;MRKRLEFKDSSSDKFWEIEVLGSSHTVRFGRMGTDGQEKVKEFKDEATALKDAEKLVASKLRKGYVEVEAGEVRLPVVEEQVPVTLEYMPMPEEKVGLFTPEQLKNLNEFRAAYWRRKMDGLMRETVYDGHYRMEPTESLSSLADQFEEFASWELADMQKVVERNANGQVSAIRYSINGQEVLALVRHVENGYIHGRIIPFFIELPWEAYRFGKKGRMVLGTRRLLIRYARFCAEHLEQIEGAELKHSKDAKIRSVAEGSIPLVVESLMAETGYEYAMTETAKTVLLRVRVRKRRFVEISLPHRSFLQRVGDVLPTLERVERLLNEYEIPFLLGNKEGCPDWGKVEVEFEDWSVVERTHLRQELFRGMSDHELQKAVKLYQMAINTLAQVLPASLEGTGYQHSVDLNLRHHRWMEGYRAEVDVYPASLHVAMPQRKVLHLLFDYENFSDYLPHIVPTIELVKVAMEEAKLGFKLLSTKSYEHRSLGWERD
;
A
#
# COMPACT_ATOMS: atom_id res chain seq x y z
N MET A 1 -43.19 7.80 -19.40
CA MET A 1 -43.17 9.28 -19.58
C MET A 1 -41.72 9.74 -19.60
N ARG A 2 -41.31 10.67 -20.48
CA ARG A 2 -39.96 11.27 -20.44
C ARG A 2 -40.04 12.78 -20.69
N LYS A 3 -39.31 13.58 -19.92
CA LYS A 3 -39.27 15.06 -20.03
C LYS A 3 -37.84 15.56 -19.82
N ARG A 4 -37.38 16.49 -20.66
CA ARG A 4 -36.11 17.21 -20.52
C ARG A 4 -36.38 18.70 -20.34
N LEU A 5 -35.77 19.28 -19.33
CA LEU A 5 -35.87 20.68 -18.97
C LEU A 5 -34.47 21.30 -18.88
N GLU A 6 -34.31 22.51 -19.39
CA GLU A 6 -33.05 23.25 -19.35
C GLU A 6 -33.23 24.58 -18.61
N PHE A 7 -32.18 25.03 -17.94
CA PHE A 7 -32.16 26.28 -17.18
C PHE A 7 -30.85 27.02 -17.43
N LYS A 8 -30.97 28.26 -17.89
CA LYS A 8 -29.83 29.11 -18.24
C LYS A 8 -29.98 30.51 -17.63
N ASP A 9 -28.97 30.94 -16.88
CA ASP A 9 -28.80 32.32 -16.39
C ASP A 9 -27.34 32.80 -16.60
N SER A 10 -26.97 33.97 -16.07
CA SER A 10 -25.63 34.56 -16.22
C SER A 10 -24.49 33.76 -15.57
N SER A 11 -24.81 32.79 -14.72
CA SER A 11 -23.87 32.02 -13.89
C SER A 11 -24.10 30.50 -13.92
N SER A 12 -25.24 30.05 -14.44
CA SER A 12 -25.70 28.67 -14.42
C SER A 12 -26.18 28.25 -15.81
N ASP A 13 -25.64 27.12 -16.29
CA ASP A 13 -26.13 26.42 -17.48
C ASP A 13 -26.37 24.96 -17.09
N LYS A 14 -27.64 24.56 -16.94
CA LYS A 14 -28.05 23.31 -16.27
C LYS A 14 -29.12 22.57 -17.05
N PHE A 15 -29.11 21.25 -16.94
CA PHE A 15 -30.19 20.39 -17.41
C PHE A 15 -30.82 19.60 -16.26
N TRP A 16 -32.08 19.21 -16.45
CA TRP A 16 -32.84 18.32 -15.59
C TRP A 16 -33.77 17.47 -16.45
N GLU A 17 -33.74 16.17 -16.28
CA GLU A 17 -34.53 15.20 -17.02
C GLU A 17 -35.24 14.28 -16.04
N ILE A 18 -36.42 13.80 -16.42
CA ILE A 18 -37.12 12.74 -15.70
C ILE A 18 -37.68 11.74 -16.68
N GLU A 19 -37.56 10.46 -16.33
CA GLU A 19 -38.13 9.33 -17.03
C GLU A 19 -38.90 8.44 -16.06
N VAL A 20 -40.09 8.02 -16.45
CA VAL A 20 -40.95 7.09 -15.70
C VAL A 20 -41.02 5.80 -16.49
N LEU A 21 -40.59 4.71 -15.85
CA LEU A 21 -40.63 3.34 -16.36
C LEU A 21 -41.27 2.44 -15.30
N GLY A 22 -42.43 1.86 -15.62
CA GLY A 22 -43.19 1.03 -14.70
C GLY A 22 -43.46 1.75 -13.38
N SER A 23 -43.19 1.09 -12.25
CA SER A 23 -43.43 1.63 -10.91
C SER A 23 -42.27 2.48 -10.37
N SER A 24 -41.39 3.00 -11.23
CA SER A 24 -40.26 3.84 -10.82
C SER A 24 -40.12 5.07 -11.69
N HIS A 25 -39.47 6.10 -11.16
CA HIS A 25 -38.95 7.18 -11.99
C HIS A 25 -37.49 7.47 -11.70
N THR A 26 -36.81 7.99 -12.72
CA THR A 26 -35.41 8.32 -12.73
C THR A 26 -35.23 9.79 -13.10
N VAL A 27 -34.49 10.53 -12.30
CA VAL A 27 -34.22 11.97 -12.48
C VAL A 27 -32.74 12.17 -12.75
N ARG A 28 -32.38 12.78 -13.88
CA ARG A 28 -31.00 13.12 -14.26
C ARG A 28 -30.80 14.64 -14.24
N PHE A 29 -29.72 15.16 -13.66
CA PHE A 29 -29.50 16.60 -13.56
C PHE A 29 -28.03 16.98 -13.49
N GLY A 30 -27.63 18.08 -14.10
CA GLY A 30 -26.22 18.47 -14.16
C GLY A 30 -26.00 19.83 -14.79
N ARG A 31 -24.72 20.20 -14.95
CA ARG A 31 -24.33 21.32 -15.81
C ARG A 31 -24.39 20.88 -17.26
N MET A 32 -24.71 21.79 -18.17
CA MET A 32 -24.66 21.47 -19.60
C MET A 32 -23.26 21.02 -20.02
N GLY A 33 -23.18 19.95 -20.82
CA GLY A 33 -21.91 19.35 -21.26
C GLY A 33 -21.29 18.34 -20.30
N THR A 34 -21.93 18.01 -19.17
CA THR A 34 -21.49 16.92 -18.27
C THR A 34 -22.47 15.74 -18.31
N ASP A 35 -22.02 14.56 -17.85
CA ASP A 35 -22.87 13.36 -17.73
C ASP A 35 -24.04 13.55 -16.74
N GLY A 36 -23.87 14.49 -15.78
CA GLY A 36 -24.83 14.78 -14.73
C GLY A 36 -24.92 13.72 -13.62
N GLN A 37 -25.70 14.02 -12.59
CA GLN A 37 -26.07 13.11 -11.52
C GLN A 37 -27.45 12.52 -11.79
N GLU A 38 -27.72 11.35 -11.22
CA GLU A 38 -28.99 10.67 -11.44
C GLU A 38 -29.52 10.08 -10.14
N LYS A 39 -30.84 10.09 -9.99
CA LYS A 39 -31.55 9.57 -8.82
C LYS A 39 -32.77 8.77 -9.24
N VAL A 40 -32.92 7.56 -8.67
CA VAL A 40 -34.13 6.75 -8.80
C VAL A 40 -35.00 6.85 -7.56
N LYS A 41 -36.30 6.83 -7.80
CA LYS A 41 -37.31 6.63 -6.76
C LYS A 41 -38.27 5.54 -7.21
N GLU A 42 -38.39 4.52 -6.38
CA GLU A 42 -39.30 3.40 -6.58
C GLU A 42 -40.63 3.65 -5.86
N PHE A 43 -41.72 3.17 -6.46
CA PHE A 43 -43.08 3.31 -5.99
C PHE A 43 -43.80 1.97 -6.00
N LYS A 44 -44.96 1.93 -5.34
CA LYS A 44 -45.81 0.74 -5.28
C LYS A 44 -46.38 0.35 -6.65
N ASP A 45 -46.69 1.34 -7.49
CA ASP A 45 -47.32 1.15 -8.79
C ASP A 45 -46.96 2.29 -9.75
N GLU A 46 -47.20 2.06 -11.05
CA GLU A 46 -46.92 3.01 -12.13
C GLU A 46 -47.69 4.32 -11.98
N ALA A 47 -48.96 4.25 -11.56
CA ALA A 47 -49.80 5.43 -11.39
C ALA A 47 -49.23 6.40 -10.34
N THR A 48 -48.69 5.87 -9.24
CA THR A 48 -48.05 6.65 -8.19
C THR A 48 -46.73 7.25 -8.67
N ALA A 49 -45.93 6.49 -9.43
CA ALA A 49 -44.68 6.97 -10.02
C ALA A 49 -44.90 8.15 -10.98
N LEU A 50 -45.92 8.03 -11.85
CA LEU A 50 -46.31 9.06 -12.81
C LEU A 50 -46.77 10.34 -12.10
N LYS A 51 -47.66 10.21 -11.11
CA LYS A 51 -48.18 11.36 -10.35
C LYS A 51 -47.09 12.13 -9.61
N ASP A 52 -46.09 11.43 -9.06
CA ASP A 52 -44.94 12.08 -8.41
C ASP A 52 -44.03 12.78 -9.43
N ALA A 53 -43.80 12.14 -10.59
CA ALA A 53 -43.03 12.72 -11.68
C ALA A 53 -43.65 14.03 -12.22
N GLU A 54 -44.96 14.05 -12.43
CA GLU A 54 -45.70 15.24 -12.86
C GLU A 54 -45.57 16.41 -11.87
N LYS A 55 -45.62 16.12 -10.56
CA LYS A 55 -45.39 17.12 -9.51
C LYS A 55 -43.98 17.72 -9.58
N LEU A 56 -42.97 16.87 -9.82
CA LEU A 56 -41.58 17.33 -9.95
C LEU A 56 -41.39 18.22 -11.17
N VAL A 57 -41.97 17.83 -12.32
CA VAL A 57 -41.96 18.63 -13.55
C VAL A 57 -42.61 19.99 -13.30
N ALA A 58 -43.81 20.03 -12.73
CA ALA A 58 -44.51 21.27 -12.41
C ALA A 58 -43.71 22.17 -11.45
N SER A 59 -43.02 21.58 -10.47
CA SER A 59 -42.14 22.33 -9.56
C SER A 59 -40.94 22.95 -10.28
N LYS A 60 -40.33 22.23 -11.24
CA LYS A 60 -39.17 22.72 -12.02
C LYS A 60 -39.56 23.83 -12.99
N LEU A 61 -40.68 23.68 -13.70
CA LEU A 61 -41.22 24.72 -14.57
C LEU A 61 -41.48 26.02 -13.79
N ARG A 62 -42.03 25.92 -12.57
CA ARG A 62 -42.26 27.09 -11.69
C ARG A 62 -40.96 27.78 -11.24
N LYS A 63 -39.81 27.10 -11.31
CA LYS A 63 -38.48 27.63 -10.98
C LYS A 63 -37.74 28.19 -12.21
N GLY A 64 -38.42 28.36 -13.34
CA GLY A 64 -37.87 28.96 -14.55
C GLY A 64 -37.12 27.98 -15.47
N TYR A 65 -37.24 26.67 -15.24
CA TYR A 65 -36.77 25.68 -16.22
C TYR A 65 -37.71 25.68 -17.42
N VAL A 66 -37.15 25.54 -18.61
CA VAL A 66 -37.90 25.49 -19.87
C VAL A 66 -37.86 24.07 -20.41
N GLU A 67 -39.01 23.56 -20.84
CA GLU A 67 -39.08 22.25 -21.48
C GLU A 67 -38.48 22.32 -22.90
N VAL A 68 -37.61 21.36 -23.21
CA VAL A 68 -37.04 21.17 -24.56
C VAL A 68 -37.44 19.79 -25.05
N GLU A 69 -37.64 19.64 -26.36
CA GLU A 69 -37.92 18.33 -26.94
C GLU A 69 -36.77 17.37 -26.63
N ALA A 70 -37.08 16.31 -25.88
CA ALA A 70 -36.13 15.23 -25.69
C ALA A 70 -35.97 14.53 -27.04
N GLY A 71 -34.82 14.70 -27.69
CA GLY A 71 -34.49 13.99 -28.92
C GLY A 71 -34.75 12.49 -28.72
N GLU A 72 -35.41 11.86 -29.70
CA GLU A 72 -35.72 10.44 -29.69
C GLU A 72 -34.45 9.61 -29.58
N VAL A 73 -34.14 9.13 -28.38
CA VAL A 73 -33.36 7.91 -28.23
C VAL A 73 -34.40 6.80 -28.11
N ARG A 74 -34.54 6.03 -29.20
CA ARG A 74 -35.34 4.80 -29.24
C ARG A 74 -35.01 3.97 -28.00
N LEU A 75 -36.04 3.60 -27.23
CA LEU A 75 -35.92 2.44 -26.33
C LEU A 75 -35.35 1.30 -27.17
N PRO A 76 -34.29 0.60 -26.75
CA PRO A 76 -33.92 -0.62 -27.42
C PRO A 76 -35.14 -1.53 -27.37
N VAL A 77 -35.68 -1.83 -28.55
CA VAL A 77 -36.57 -2.97 -28.73
C VAL A 77 -35.81 -4.14 -28.12
N VAL A 78 -36.44 -4.85 -27.19
CA VAL A 78 -35.92 -6.12 -26.70
C VAL A 78 -36.01 -7.10 -27.87
N GLU A 79 -35.10 -6.98 -28.82
CA GLU A 79 -34.76 -8.08 -29.72
C GLU A 79 -34.20 -9.18 -28.82
N GLU A 80 -34.68 -10.41 -28.98
CA GLU A 80 -34.09 -11.59 -28.33
C GLU A 80 -32.59 -11.62 -28.65
N GLN A 81 -31.78 -11.07 -27.75
CA GLN A 81 -30.34 -11.06 -27.90
C GLN A 81 -29.88 -12.50 -27.73
N VAL A 82 -29.34 -13.06 -28.81
CA VAL A 82 -28.73 -14.39 -28.81
C VAL A 82 -27.62 -14.39 -27.74
N PRO A 83 -27.59 -15.38 -26.84
CA PRO A 83 -26.56 -15.44 -25.80
C PRO A 83 -25.15 -15.41 -26.41
N VAL A 84 -24.29 -14.53 -25.91
CA VAL A 84 -22.92 -14.38 -26.39
C VAL A 84 -22.01 -15.28 -25.57
N THR A 85 -21.58 -16.41 -26.13
CA THR A 85 -20.58 -17.25 -25.48
C THR A 85 -19.22 -16.56 -25.53
N LEU A 86 -18.60 -16.35 -24.37
CA LEU A 86 -17.28 -15.69 -24.31
C LEU A 86 -16.18 -16.67 -24.72
N GLU A 87 -15.24 -16.21 -25.54
CA GLU A 87 -14.03 -16.95 -25.88
C GLU A 87 -12.96 -16.80 -24.78
N TYR A 88 -12.59 -17.90 -24.14
CA TYR A 88 -11.53 -17.99 -23.14
C TYR A 88 -11.15 -19.46 -22.91
N MET A 89 -10.13 -19.70 -22.08
CA MET A 89 -9.79 -21.04 -21.63
C MET A 89 -10.58 -21.35 -20.36
N PRO A 90 -11.60 -22.23 -20.40
CA PRO A 90 -12.39 -22.55 -19.22
C PRO A 90 -11.58 -23.28 -18.15
N MET A 91 -12.16 -23.38 -16.96
CA MET A 91 -11.69 -24.26 -15.91
C MET A 91 -11.78 -25.73 -16.35
N PRO A 92 -10.73 -26.55 -16.10
CA PRO A 92 -10.78 -27.97 -16.39
C PRO A 92 -11.91 -28.70 -15.64
N GLU A 93 -12.58 -29.66 -16.28
CA GLU A 93 -13.74 -30.37 -15.71
C GLU A 93 -13.40 -31.13 -14.42
N GLU A 94 -12.18 -31.68 -14.32
CA GLU A 94 -11.71 -32.39 -13.13
C GLU A 94 -11.67 -31.50 -11.87
N LYS A 95 -11.64 -30.17 -12.05
CA LYS A 95 -11.63 -29.20 -10.94
C LYS A 95 -13.02 -28.81 -10.45
N VAL A 96 -14.09 -29.20 -11.15
CA VAL A 96 -15.49 -28.91 -10.73
C VAL A 96 -15.78 -29.49 -9.34
N GLY A 97 -15.21 -30.67 -9.04
CA GLY A 97 -15.38 -31.34 -7.74
C GLY A 97 -14.77 -30.59 -6.53
N LEU A 98 -13.92 -29.59 -6.75
CA LEU A 98 -13.36 -28.75 -5.68
C LEU A 98 -14.42 -27.83 -5.04
N PHE A 99 -15.49 -27.53 -5.77
CA PHE A 99 -16.52 -26.58 -5.35
C PHE A 99 -17.59 -27.29 -4.51
N THR A 100 -17.30 -27.49 -3.23
CA THR A 100 -18.21 -28.12 -2.27
C THR A 100 -18.75 -27.08 -1.27
N PRO A 101 -19.91 -27.33 -0.64
CA PRO A 101 -20.41 -26.47 0.44
C PRO A 101 -19.39 -26.26 1.57
N GLU A 102 -18.61 -27.29 1.92
CA GLU A 102 -17.59 -27.23 2.97
C GLU A 102 -16.45 -26.26 2.64
N GLN A 103 -16.04 -26.21 1.37
CA GLN A 103 -14.95 -25.33 0.94
C GLN A 103 -15.39 -23.88 0.75
N LEU A 104 -16.69 -23.64 0.53
CA LEU A 104 -17.23 -22.32 0.15
C LEU A 104 -18.06 -21.64 1.26
N LYS A 105 -18.60 -22.40 2.22
CA LYS A 105 -19.47 -21.87 3.29
C LYS A 105 -18.78 -21.91 4.64
N ASN A 106 -19.21 -21.05 5.57
CA ASN A 106 -18.72 -20.99 6.95
C ASN A 106 -17.19 -20.90 7.06
N LEU A 107 -16.58 -20.05 6.24
CA LEU A 107 -15.15 -19.86 6.23
C LEU A 107 -14.70 -19.34 7.60
N ASN A 108 -13.68 -19.97 8.16
CA ASN A 108 -13.02 -19.39 9.32
C ASN A 108 -12.29 -18.08 8.94
N GLU A 109 -11.88 -17.34 9.97
CA GLU A 109 -11.24 -16.03 9.81
C GLU A 109 -10.02 -16.08 8.88
N PHE A 110 -9.20 -17.12 8.96
CA PHE A 110 -8.02 -17.28 8.11
C PHE A 110 -8.43 -17.42 6.63
N ARG A 111 -9.36 -18.33 6.32
CA ARG A 111 -9.80 -18.59 4.95
C ARG A 111 -10.48 -17.35 4.35
N ALA A 112 -11.33 -16.66 5.12
CA ALA A 112 -11.96 -15.41 4.68
C ALA A 112 -10.90 -14.32 4.37
N ALA A 113 -9.91 -14.14 5.24
CA ALA A 113 -8.81 -13.20 5.01
C ALA A 113 -7.92 -13.59 3.83
N TYR A 114 -7.67 -14.90 3.63
CA TYR A 114 -6.92 -15.42 2.49
C TYR A 114 -7.63 -15.06 1.18
N TRP A 115 -8.92 -15.35 1.06
CA TRP A 115 -9.72 -15.07 -0.13
C TRP A 115 -9.80 -13.57 -0.44
N ARG A 116 -10.06 -12.72 0.57
CA ARG A 116 -10.05 -11.26 0.39
C ARG A 116 -8.73 -10.78 -0.19
N ARG A 117 -7.59 -11.24 0.34
CA ARG A 117 -6.26 -10.84 -0.16
C ARG A 117 -6.04 -11.27 -1.62
N LYS A 118 -6.45 -12.49 -1.98
CA LYS A 118 -6.31 -13.01 -3.34
C LYS A 118 -7.22 -12.27 -4.32
N MET A 119 -8.47 -12.04 -3.92
CA MET A 119 -9.43 -11.30 -4.72
C MET A 119 -8.99 -9.85 -4.93
N ASP A 120 -8.42 -9.19 -3.92
CA ASP A 120 -7.85 -7.84 -4.08
C ASP A 120 -6.78 -7.79 -5.18
N GLY A 121 -5.98 -8.85 -5.31
CA GLY A 121 -5.03 -9.01 -6.41
C GLY A 121 -5.73 -9.13 -7.76
N LEU A 122 -6.66 -10.08 -7.88
CA LEU A 122 -7.43 -10.29 -9.11
C LEU A 122 -8.17 -9.03 -9.56
N MET A 123 -8.78 -8.31 -8.61
CA MET A 123 -9.50 -7.08 -8.87
C MET A 123 -8.59 -5.96 -9.40
N ARG A 124 -7.34 -5.85 -8.91
CA ARG A 124 -6.36 -4.90 -9.46
C ARG A 124 -5.99 -5.22 -10.91
N GLU A 125 -5.88 -6.49 -11.25
CA GLU A 125 -5.50 -6.95 -12.59
C GLU A 125 -6.65 -6.91 -13.61
N THR A 126 -7.90 -6.93 -13.15
CA THR A 126 -9.08 -7.06 -14.02
C THR A 126 -9.94 -5.80 -14.03
N VAL A 127 -10.41 -5.36 -12.86
CA VAL A 127 -11.45 -4.34 -12.72
C VAL A 127 -10.86 -2.95 -12.43
N TYR A 128 -9.76 -2.85 -11.67
CA TYR A 128 -9.29 -1.58 -11.12
C TYR A 128 -8.07 -0.94 -11.82
N ASP A 129 -7.27 -1.67 -12.59
CA ASP A 129 -6.12 -1.18 -13.40
C ASP A 129 -5.45 0.10 -12.84
N GLY A 130 -4.84 -0.02 -11.65
CA GLY A 130 -4.25 1.09 -10.88
C GLY A 130 -5.06 1.47 -9.60
N HIS A 131 -4.87 2.71 -9.12
CA HIS A 131 -5.34 3.18 -7.80
C HIS A 131 -6.75 3.80 -7.75
N TYR A 132 -7.62 3.59 -8.74
CA TYR A 132 -8.92 4.30 -8.78
C TYR A 132 -10.12 3.37 -8.59
N ARG A 133 -10.76 3.44 -7.42
CA ARG A 133 -12.09 2.86 -7.15
C ARG A 133 -13.18 3.80 -7.66
N MET A 134 -14.35 3.28 -8.06
CA MET A 134 -15.53 4.12 -8.34
C MET A 134 -15.95 4.90 -7.09
N GLU A 135 -15.98 6.23 -7.19
CA GLU A 135 -16.71 7.09 -6.26
C GLU A 135 -18.22 7.04 -6.58
N PRO A 136 -19.09 7.13 -5.56
CA PRO A 136 -20.53 6.99 -5.71
C PRO A 136 -21.16 8.29 -6.23
N THR A 137 -20.83 8.68 -7.46
CA THR A 137 -21.47 9.79 -8.17
C THR A 137 -21.32 9.54 -9.65
N GLU A 138 -22.39 9.11 -10.34
CA GLU A 138 -22.74 9.45 -11.74
C GLU A 138 -23.58 8.35 -12.45
N SER A 139 -24.73 8.80 -12.98
CA SER A 139 -25.71 8.24 -13.94
C SER A 139 -26.05 6.73 -14.02
N LEU A 140 -27.35 6.47 -13.83
CA LEU A 140 -28.15 5.24 -13.77
C LEU A 140 -28.56 4.69 -15.14
N SER A 141 -28.68 5.53 -16.18
CA SER A 141 -28.91 5.07 -17.56
C SER A 141 -27.76 4.24 -18.12
N SER A 142 -26.61 4.20 -17.44
CA SER A 142 -25.48 3.37 -17.85
C SER A 142 -25.55 1.94 -17.29
N LEU A 143 -25.73 1.77 -15.98
CA LEU A 143 -25.61 0.46 -15.32
C LEU A 143 -26.66 -0.56 -15.76
N ALA A 144 -27.85 -0.12 -16.15
CA ALA A 144 -28.89 -1.03 -16.63
C ALA A 144 -28.48 -1.74 -17.92
N ASP A 145 -28.04 -0.98 -18.92
CA ASP A 145 -27.58 -1.52 -20.20
C ASP A 145 -26.35 -2.43 -20.03
N GLN A 146 -25.42 -2.04 -19.16
CA GLN A 146 -24.26 -2.90 -18.88
C GLN A 146 -24.66 -4.21 -18.18
N PHE A 147 -25.65 -4.20 -17.29
CA PHE A 147 -26.13 -5.43 -16.66
C PHE A 147 -26.92 -6.31 -17.64
N GLU A 148 -27.65 -5.75 -18.60
CA GLU A 148 -28.21 -6.52 -19.72
C GLU A 148 -27.10 -7.14 -20.58
N GLU A 149 -26.05 -6.37 -20.89
CA GLU A 149 -24.87 -6.89 -21.59
C GLU A 149 -24.21 -8.04 -20.80
N PHE A 150 -24.02 -7.88 -19.49
CA PHE A 150 -23.47 -8.96 -18.65
C PHE A 150 -24.37 -10.18 -18.63
N ALA A 151 -25.69 -9.98 -18.58
CA ALA A 151 -26.67 -11.06 -18.59
C ALA A 151 -26.72 -11.79 -19.94
N SER A 152 -26.28 -11.16 -21.03
CA SER A 152 -26.17 -11.81 -22.35
C SER A 152 -24.99 -12.80 -22.45
N TRP A 153 -23.98 -12.68 -21.58
CA TRP A 153 -22.75 -13.48 -21.68
C TRP A 153 -22.90 -14.89 -21.11
N GLU A 154 -22.57 -15.92 -21.89
CA GLU A 154 -22.47 -17.30 -21.44
C GLU A 154 -21.02 -17.71 -21.16
N LEU A 155 -20.84 -18.46 -20.08
CA LEU A 155 -19.56 -18.98 -19.60
C LEU A 155 -19.65 -20.50 -19.59
N ALA A 156 -18.67 -21.18 -20.20
CA ALA A 156 -18.66 -22.63 -20.32
C ALA A 156 -18.49 -23.36 -18.98
N ASP A 157 -17.87 -22.70 -18.00
CA ASP A 157 -17.49 -23.28 -16.70
C ASP A 157 -18.28 -22.70 -15.51
N MET A 158 -19.23 -21.78 -15.75
CA MET A 158 -20.08 -21.20 -14.72
C MET A 158 -21.53 -21.12 -15.21
N GLN A 159 -22.43 -21.80 -14.51
CA GLN A 159 -23.88 -21.65 -14.73
C GLN A 159 -24.33 -20.31 -14.17
N LYS A 160 -25.29 -19.63 -14.82
CA LYS A 160 -25.82 -18.35 -14.33
C LYS A 160 -27.34 -18.39 -14.13
N VAL A 161 -27.81 -17.62 -13.15
CA VAL A 161 -29.23 -17.26 -12.96
C VAL A 161 -29.33 -15.75 -13.01
N VAL A 162 -30.25 -15.23 -13.84
CA VAL A 162 -30.51 -13.80 -14.01
C VAL A 162 -31.81 -13.44 -13.29
N GLU A 163 -31.70 -12.57 -12.30
CA GLU A 163 -32.85 -12.00 -11.58
C GLU A 163 -33.20 -10.64 -12.17
N ARG A 164 -34.50 -10.37 -12.32
CA ARG A 164 -35.02 -9.10 -12.85
C ARG A 164 -35.95 -8.44 -11.82
N ASN A 165 -35.93 -7.11 -11.78
CA ASN A 165 -36.83 -6.32 -10.92
C ASN A 165 -38.24 -6.20 -11.52
N ALA A 166 -39.15 -5.53 -10.80
CA ALA A 166 -40.53 -5.31 -11.23
C ALA A 166 -40.67 -4.55 -12.57
N ASN A 167 -39.63 -3.82 -12.97
CA ASN A 167 -39.58 -3.09 -14.24
C ASN A 167 -38.93 -3.91 -15.37
N GLY A 168 -38.66 -5.20 -15.14
CA GLY A 168 -38.06 -6.11 -16.12
C GLY A 168 -36.55 -5.97 -16.31
N GLN A 169 -35.88 -5.11 -15.55
CA GLN A 169 -34.44 -4.87 -15.67
C GLN A 169 -33.63 -5.85 -14.82
N VAL A 170 -32.45 -6.27 -15.30
CA VAL A 170 -31.56 -7.15 -14.51
C VAL A 170 -31.15 -6.51 -13.18
N SER A 171 -31.48 -7.18 -12.07
CA SER A 171 -31.11 -6.80 -10.70
C SER A 171 -29.96 -7.62 -10.15
N ALA A 172 -29.81 -8.88 -10.57
CA ALA A 172 -28.67 -9.71 -10.20
C ALA A 172 -28.33 -10.75 -11.28
N ILE A 173 -27.05 -11.11 -11.35
CA ILE A 173 -26.55 -12.25 -12.12
C ILE A 173 -25.73 -13.09 -11.16
N ARG A 174 -26.21 -14.30 -10.86
CA ARG A 174 -25.59 -15.23 -9.91
C ARG A 174 -24.93 -16.36 -10.66
N TYR A 175 -23.63 -16.51 -10.48
CA TYR A 175 -22.82 -17.54 -11.10
C TYR A 175 -22.56 -18.67 -10.12
N SER A 176 -22.68 -19.90 -10.61
CA SER A 176 -22.55 -21.13 -9.85
C SER A 176 -21.63 -22.13 -10.52
N ILE A 177 -20.85 -22.84 -9.71
CA ILE A 177 -20.02 -23.99 -10.12
C ILE A 177 -20.41 -25.15 -9.23
N ASN A 178 -20.67 -26.32 -9.82
CA ASN A 178 -21.09 -27.51 -9.08
C ASN A 178 -22.31 -27.25 -8.16
N GLY A 179 -23.25 -26.42 -8.61
CA GLY A 179 -24.45 -26.02 -7.85
C GLY A 179 -24.19 -25.10 -6.66
N GLN A 180 -22.96 -24.61 -6.43
CA GLN A 180 -22.65 -23.63 -5.40
C GLN A 180 -22.49 -22.23 -6.02
N GLU A 181 -23.16 -21.23 -5.45
CA GLU A 181 -22.96 -19.83 -5.84
C GLU A 181 -21.53 -19.41 -5.52
N VAL A 182 -20.78 -18.98 -6.54
CA VAL A 182 -19.37 -18.56 -6.41
C VAL A 182 -19.20 -17.05 -6.56
N LEU A 183 -20.12 -16.38 -7.26
CA LEU A 183 -20.05 -14.95 -7.55
C LEU A 183 -21.45 -14.41 -7.87
N ALA A 184 -21.80 -13.27 -7.31
CA ALA A 184 -22.98 -12.51 -7.73
C ALA A 184 -22.58 -11.10 -8.18
N LEU A 185 -23.11 -10.68 -9.33
CA LEU A 185 -23.12 -9.29 -9.77
C LEU A 185 -24.48 -8.73 -9.43
N VAL A 186 -24.55 -7.75 -8.53
CA VAL A 186 -25.82 -7.22 -8.01
C VAL A 186 -25.93 -5.74 -8.28
N ARG A 187 -27.13 -5.30 -8.66
CA ARG A 187 -27.52 -3.92 -8.85
C ARG A 187 -28.69 -3.62 -7.92
N HIS A 188 -28.52 -2.68 -6.99
CA HIS A 188 -29.60 -2.25 -6.09
C HIS A 188 -29.64 -0.73 -5.95
N VAL A 189 -30.78 -0.21 -5.47
CA VAL A 189 -30.98 1.22 -5.20
C VAL A 189 -30.79 1.45 -3.70
N GLU A 190 -29.92 2.39 -3.33
CA GLU A 190 -29.70 2.83 -1.95
C GLU A 190 -29.69 4.36 -1.92
N ASN A 191 -30.49 4.98 -1.04
CA ASN A 191 -30.60 6.45 -0.92
C ASN A 191 -30.88 7.18 -2.24
N GLY A 192 -31.58 6.50 -3.16
CA GLY A 192 -31.91 7.00 -4.49
C GLY A 192 -30.78 6.90 -5.52
N TYR A 193 -29.65 6.27 -5.20
CA TYR A 193 -28.57 5.98 -6.14
C TYR A 193 -28.52 4.49 -6.47
N ILE A 194 -28.15 4.13 -7.70
CA ILE A 194 -27.85 2.74 -8.04
C ILE A 194 -26.41 2.42 -7.64
N HIS A 195 -26.24 1.29 -6.96
CA HIS A 195 -24.96 0.70 -6.64
C HIS A 195 -24.80 -0.66 -7.31
N GLY A 196 -23.75 -0.79 -8.12
CA GLY A 196 -23.26 -2.08 -8.60
C GLY A 196 -22.29 -2.70 -7.61
N ARG A 197 -22.52 -3.96 -7.23
CA ARG A 197 -21.67 -4.75 -6.34
C ARG A 197 -21.23 -6.06 -7.01
N ILE A 198 -19.98 -6.41 -6.78
CA ILE A 198 -19.38 -7.72 -7.10
C ILE A 198 -19.24 -8.45 -5.77
N ILE A 199 -19.95 -9.56 -5.62
CA ILE A 199 -20.09 -10.31 -4.38
C ILE A 199 -19.55 -11.74 -4.58
N PRO A 200 -18.26 -11.98 -4.31
CA PRO A 200 -17.72 -13.34 -4.22
C PRO A 200 -18.34 -14.13 -3.06
N PHE A 201 -18.35 -15.46 -3.16
CA PHE A 201 -18.93 -16.36 -2.15
C PHE A 201 -18.44 -16.17 -0.71
N PHE A 202 -17.23 -15.64 -0.52
CA PHE A 202 -16.61 -15.41 0.80
C PHE A 202 -16.98 -14.06 1.42
N ILE A 203 -17.84 -13.27 0.78
CA ILE A 203 -18.36 -12.01 1.31
C ILE A 203 -19.75 -12.24 1.89
N GLU A 204 -19.87 -12.14 3.21
CA GLU A 204 -21.15 -12.31 3.92
C GLU A 204 -21.93 -10.99 4.05
N LEU A 205 -21.20 -9.88 4.21
CA LEU A 205 -21.78 -8.58 4.55
C LEU A 205 -21.84 -7.69 3.29
N PRO A 206 -23.02 -7.19 2.88
CA PRO A 206 -23.17 -6.45 1.62
C PRO A 206 -22.28 -5.20 1.46
N TRP A 207 -21.88 -4.57 2.57
CA TRP A 207 -21.00 -3.39 2.52
C TRP A 207 -19.52 -3.75 2.24
N GLU A 208 -19.10 -4.99 2.52
CA GLU A 208 -17.76 -5.50 2.20
C GLU A 208 -17.62 -5.87 0.71
N ALA A 209 -18.73 -5.89 -0.03
CA ALA A 209 -18.74 -6.22 -1.44
C ALA A 209 -17.91 -5.25 -2.28
N TYR A 210 -17.24 -5.80 -3.29
CA TYR A 210 -16.41 -5.07 -4.22
C TYR A 210 -17.27 -4.16 -5.10
N ARG A 211 -16.71 -3.01 -5.48
CA ARG A 211 -17.35 -2.10 -6.45
C ARG A 211 -16.86 -2.45 -7.85
N PHE A 212 -17.65 -2.09 -8.85
CA PHE A 212 -17.15 -2.08 -10.22
C PHE A 212 -16.09 -0.99 -10.43
N GLY A 213 -15.31 -1.12 -11.50
CA GLY A 213 -14.33 -0.12 -11.95
C GLY A 213 -14.98 1.05 -12.67
N LYS A 214 -14.17 1.98 -13.21
CA LYS A 214 -14.67 3.18 -13.92
C LYS A 214 -15.67 2.81 -15.03
N LYS A 215 -16.78 3.56 -15.15
CA LYS A 215 -17.87 3.40 -16.14
C LYS A 215 -17.38 2.98 -17.54
N GLY A 216 -16.50 3.77 -18.15
CA GLY A 216 -15.99 3.52 -19.51
C GLY A 216 -15.14 2.25 -19.68
N ARG A 217 -14.76 1.58 -18.58
CA ARG A 217 -14.05 0.29 -18.61
C ARG A 217 -14.80 -0.83 -17.89
N MET A 218 -16.01 -0.57 -17.38
CA MET A 218 -16.72 -1.51 -16.53
C MET A 218 -16.99 -2.82 -17.26
N VAL A 219 -17.49 -2.73 -18.49
CA VAL A 219 -17.76 -3.90 -19.34
C VAL A 219 -16.50 -4.72 -19.56
N LEU A 220 -15.43 -4.08 -20.01
CA LEU A 220 -14.15 -4.76 -20.26
C LEU A 220 -13.57 -5.38 -18.98
N GLY A 221 -13.61 -4.66 -17.86
CA GLY A 221 -13.09 -5.13 -16.57
C GLY A 221 -13.88 -6.31 -16.02
N THR A 222 -15.21 -6.27 -16.09
CA THR A 222 -16.08 -7.38 -15.70
C THR A 222 -15.88 -8.59 -16.61
N ARG A 223 -15.77 -8.37 -17.93
CA ARG A 223 -15.46 -9.46 -18.88
C ARG A 223 -14.15 -10.16 -18.51
N ARG A 224 -13.09 -9.37 -18.24
CA ARG A 224 -11.77 -9.90 -17.81
C ARG A 224 -11.84 -10.65 -16.48
N LEU A 225 -12.65 -10.19 -15.54
CA LEU A 225 -12.90 -10.88 -14.27
C LEU A 225 -13.56 -12.23 -14.52
N LEU A 226 -14.70 -12.26 -15.22
CA LEU A 226 -15.51 -13.45 -15.43
C LEU A 226 -14.74 -14.57 -16.14
N ILE A 227 -14.01 -14.27 -17.21
CA ILE A 227 -13.24 -15.28 -17.97
C ILE A 227 -12.05 -15.87 -17.19
N ARG A 228 -11.69 -15.29 -16.03
CA ARG A 228 -10.59 -15.77 -15.16
C ARG A 228 -11.10 -16.39 -13.85
N TYR A 229 -12.31 -16.06 -13.44
CA TYR A 229 -12.78 -16.25 -12.07
C TYR A 229 -12.83 -17.72 -11.64
N ALA A 230 -13.43 -18.60 -12.46
CA ALA A 230 -13.55 -20.03 -12.13
C ALA A 230 -12.17 -20.69 -11.92
N ARG A 231 -11.21 -20.41 -12.82
CA ARG A 231 -9.83 -20.90 -12.71
C ARG A 231 -9.10 -20.35 -11.50
N PHE A 232 -9.28 -19.05 -11.22
CA PHE A 232 -8.74 -18.41 -10.03
C PHE A 232 -9.25 -19.07 -8.75
N CYS A 233 -10.57 -19.35 -8.67
CA CYS A 233 -11.15 -20.05 -7.54
C CYS A 233 -10.58 -21.47 -7.40
N ALA A 234 -10.53 -22.23 -8.50
CA ALA A 234 -10.01 -23.59 -8.46
C ALA A 234 -8.54 -23.67 -8.01
N GLU A 235 -7.69 -22.80 -8.54
CA GLU A 235 -6.28 -22.71 -8.14
C GLU A 235 -6.14 -22.44 -6.63
N HIS A 236 -6.94 -21.52 -6.10
CA HIS A 236 -6.84 -21.15 -4.68
C HIS A 236 -7.51 -22.16 -3.75
N LEU A 237 -8.54 -22.87 -4.19
CA LEU A 237 -9.10 -24.01 -3.46
C LEU A 237 -8.07 -25.14 -3.28
N GLU A 238 -7.23 -25.41 -4.29
CA GLU A 238 -6.14 -26.40 -4.17
C GLU A 238 -5.04 -25.94 -3.18
N GLN A 239 -4.84 -24.63 -3.04
CA GLN A 239 -3.74 -24.07 -2.23
C GLN A 239 -4.13 -23.79 -0.78
N ILE A 240 -5.42 -23.54 -0.50
CA ILE A 240 -5.85 -22.94 0.77
C ILE A 240 -5.62 -23.87 1.98
N GLU A 241 -5.81 -25.17 1.84
CA GLU A 241 -5.56 -26.14 2.91
C GLU A 241 -4.09 -26.15 3.34
N GLY A 242 -3.17 -26.19 2.37
CA GLY A 242 -1.74 -26.11 2.64
C GLY A 242 -1.33 -24.77 3.28
N ALA A 243 -1.94 -23.67 2.82
CA ALA A 243 -1.70 -22.34 3.38
C ALA A 243 -2.19 -22.22 4.83
N GLU A 244 -3.37 -22.78 5.13
CA GLU A 244 -3.98 -22.81 6.45
C GLU A 244 -3.18 -23.69 7.43
N LEU A 245 -2.78 -24.89 7.00
CA LEU A 245 -1.95 -25.77 7.82
C LEU A 245 -0.61 -25.10 8.16
N LYS A 246 0.00 -24.39 7.20
CA LYS A 246 1.22 -23.61 7.42
C LYS A 246 0.98 -22.47 8.41
N HIS A 247 -0.13 -21.74 8.27
CA HIS A 247 -0.49 -20.66 9.18
C HIS A 247 -0.70 -21.16 10.62
N SER A 248 -1.43 -22.27 10.80
CA SER A 248 -1.65 -22.89 12.11
C SER A 248 -0.31 -23.35 12.74
N LYS A 249 0.58 -23.96 11.95
CA LYS A 249 1.94 -24.31 12.42
C LYS A 249 2.73 -23.08 12.86
N ASP A 250 2.71 -22.00 12.07
CA ASP A 250 3.38 -20.74 12.40
C ASP A 250 2.81 -20.10 13.67
N ALA A 251 1.48 -20.13 13.84
CA ALA A 251 0.81 -19.60 15.03
C ALA A 251 1.17 -20.39 16.30
N LYS A 252 1.23 -21.72 16.23
CA LYS A 252 1.68 -22.57 17.35
C LYS A 252 3.13 -22.27 17.73
N ILE A 253 4.02 -22.15 16.75
CA ILE A 253 5.43 -21.81 16.99
C ILE A 253 5.54 -20.43 17.65
N ARG A 254 4.76 -19.45 17.19
CA ARG A 254 4.71 -18.12 17.82
C ARG A 254 4.22 -18.18 19.26
N SER A 255 3.10 -18.86 19.53
CA SER A 255 2.56 -18.97 20.89
C SER A 255 3.54 -19.62 21.87
N VAL A 256 4.30 -20.63 21.43
CA VAL A 256 5.38 -21.22 22.26
C VAL A 256 6.53 -20.23 22.45
N ALA A 257 6.90 -19.48 21.40
CA ALA A 257 7.96 -18.48 21.44
C ALA A 257 7.64 -17.31 22.38
N GLU A 258 6.43 -16.77 22.35
CA GLU A 258 5.94 -15.66 23.19
C GLU A 258 6.18 -15.94 24.68
N GLY A 259 5.98 -17.17 25.14
CA GLY A 259 6.20 -17.55 26.55
C GLY A 259 7.64 -17.97 26.88
N SER A 260 8.36 -18.59 25.95
CA SER A 260 9.67 -19.21 26.25
C SER A 260 10.87 -18.34 25.92
N ILE A 261 10.80 -17.53 24.85
CA ILE A 261 11.93 -16.70 24.41
C ILE A 261 12.34 -15.67 25.47
N PRO A 262 11.41 -14.90 26.08
CA PRO A 262 11.81 -13.91 27.07
C PRO A 262 12.58 -14.51 28.25
N LEU A 263 12.15 -15.66 28.75
CA LEU A 263 12.81 -16.36 29.86
C LEU A 263 14.23 -16.83 29.49
N VAL A 264 14.41 -17.35 28.28
CA VAL A 264 15.73 -17.79 27.81
C VAL A 264 16.67 -16.60 27.62
N VAL A 265 16.18 -15.49 27.05
CA VAL A 265 16.98 -14.26 26.90
C VAL A 265 17.31 -13.67 28.28
N GLU A 266 16.35 -13.61 29.19
CA GLU A 266 16.58 -13.13 30.56
C GLU A 266 17.68 -13.95 31.26
N SER A 267 17.59 -15.27 31.20
CA SER A 267 18.63 -16.17 31.74
C SER A 267 19.99 -15.96 31.06
N LEU A 268 20.02 -15.72 29.74
CA LEU A 268 21.26 -15.49 29.01
C LEU A 268 21.92 -14.16 29.39
N MET A 269 21.11 -13.12 29.62
CA MET A 269 21.58 -11.76 29.85
C MET A 269 21.84 -11.44 31.33
N ALA A 270 21.29 -12.22 32.27
CA ALA A 270 21.30 -11.94 33.72
C ALA A 270 22.68 -11.59 34.31
N GLU A 271 23.75 -12.25 33.86
CA GLU A 271 25.10 -12.07 34.41
C GLU A 271 26.00 -11.17 33.55
N THR A 272 25.47 -10.61 32.45
CA THR A 272 26.28 -9.83 31.50
C THR A 272 26.44 -8.36 31.89
N GLY A 273 25.51 -7.83 32.70
CA GLY A 273 25.45 -6.41 33.04
C GLY A 273 24.99 -5.50 31.90
N TYR A 274 24.65 -6.04 30.73
CA TYR A 274 24.12 -5.25 29.63
C TYR A 274 22.68 -4.79 29.89
N GLU A 275 22.40 -3.54 29.54
CA GLU A 275 21.03 -3.07 29.36
C GLU A 275 20.50 -3.58 28.01
N TYR A 276 19.32 -4.19 28.00
CA TYR A 276 18.74 -4.78 26.78
C TYR A 276 17.22 -4.63 26.74
N ALA A 277 16.67 -4.78 25.53
CA ALA A 277 15.25 -4.75 25.27
C ALA A 277 14.89 -5.76 24.18
N MET A 278 13.67 -6.28 24.23
CA MET A 278 13.12 -7.16 23.21
C MET A 278 11.89 -6.55 22.57
N THR A 279 11.76 -6.73 21.26
CA THR A 279 10.51 -6.44 20.55
C THR A 279 10.10 -7.64 19.75
N GLU A 280 8.91 -8.14 20.01
CA GLU A 280 8.34 -9.25 19.28
C GLU A 280 7.67 -8.78 17.99
N THR A 281 7.87 -9.56 16.94
CA THR A 281 7.20 -9.38 15.65
C THR A 281 6.48 -10.67 15.28
N ALA A 282 5.77 -10.69 14.16
CA ALA A 282 5.03 -11.87 13.71
C ALA A 282 5.87 -13.16 13.56
N LYS A 283 7.20 -13.09 13.39
CA LYS A 283 8.05 -14.27 13.13
C LYS A 283 9.40 -14.25 13.84
N THR A 284 9.80 -13.14 14.43
CA THR A 284 11.12 -12.95 15.00
C THR A 284 11.03 -12.09 16.27
N VAL A 285 11.90 -12.37 17.23
CA VAL A 285 12.19 -11.45 18.32
C VAL A 285 13.42 -10.63 17.92
N LEU A 286 13.31 -9.31 18.03
CA LEU A 286 14.44 -8.40 17.89
C LEU A 286 15.03 -8.17 19.28
N LEU A 287 16.22 -8.70 19.52
CA LEU A 287 16.99 -8.45 20.74
C LEU A 287 17.89 -7.25 20.50
N ARG A 288 17.73 -6.21 21.33
CA ARG A 288 18.55 -5.01 21.31
C ARG A 288 19.37 -4.94 22.58
N VAL A 289 20.69 -4.80 22.44
CA VAL A 289 21.62 -4.79 23.58
C VAL A 289 22.45 -3.53 23.51
N ARG A 290 22.40 -2.69 24.55
CA ARG A 290 23.14 -1.45 24.64
C ARG A 290 24.61 -1.76 24.98
N VAL A 291 25.50 -1.54 24.01
CA VAL A 291 26.94 -1.85 24.14
C VAL A 291 27.78 -0.61 24.49
N ARG A 292 27.34 0.59 24.11
CA ARG A 292 27.92 1.86 24.58
C ARG A 292 26.80 2.84 24.89
N LYS A 293 27.12 3.95 25.57
CA LYS A 293 26.16 5.03 25.88
C LYS A 293 25.29 5.42 24.68
N ARG A 294 25.89 5.49 23.48
CA ARG A 294 25.23 5.87 22.22
C ARG A 294 25.22 4.75 21.16
N ARG A 295 25.45 3.49 21.55
CA ARG A 295 25.43 2.35 20.61
C ARG A 295 24.66 1.18 21.18
N PHE A 296 23.87 0.55 20.34
CA PHE A 296 23.28 -0.74 20.64
C PHE A 296 23.36 -1.67 19.43
N VAL A 297 23.40 -2.97 19.72
CA VAL A 297 23.37 -4.04 18.73
C VAL A 297 21.95 -4.56 18.61
N GLU A 298 21.43 -4.68 17.39
CA GLU A 298 20.15 -5.35 17.12
C GLU A 298 20.40 -6.71 16.46
N ILE A 299 19.91 -7.78 17.09
CA ILE A 299 19.99 -9.16 16.59
C ILE A 299 18.58 -9.66 16.32
N SER A 300 18.34 -10.17 15.10
CA SER A 300 17.07 -10.81 14.76
C SER A 300 17.12 -12.30 15.09
N LEU A 301 16.20 -12.76 15.95
CA LEU A 301 16.08 -14.13 16.41
C LEU A 301 14.74 -14.73 15.95
N PRO A 302 14.71 -15.48 14.83
CA PRO A 302 13.46 -16.07 14.33
C PRO A 302 12.90 -17.13 15.27
N HIS A 303 11.58 -17.12 15.49
CA HIS A 303 10.90 -18.03 16.45
C HIS A 303 11.23 -19.50 16.14
N ARG A 304 11.20 -19.86 14.85
CA ARG A 304 11.46 -21.22 14.36
C ARG A 304 12.86 -21.76 14.67
N SER A 305 13.86 -20.89 14.72
CA SER A 305 15.27 -21.27 14.90
C SER A 305 15.88 -20.63 16.14
N PHE A 306 15.05 -20.15 17.07
CA PHE A 306 15.50 -19.36 18.22
C PHE A 306 16.51 -20.14 19.07
N LEU A 307 16.16 -21.36 19.51
CA LEU A 307 17.02 -22.18 20.37
C LEU A 307 18.36 -22.55 19.72
N GLN A 308 18.39 -22.65 18.38
CA GLN A 308 19.62 -22.93 17.63
C GLN A 308 20.55 -21.72 17.56
N ARG A 309 20.01 -20.50 17.72
CA ARG A 309 20.71 -19.23 17.47
C ARG A 309 21.02 -18.47 18.75
N VAL A 310 20.23 -18.66 19.81
CA VAL A 310 20.35 -17.87 21.05
C VAL A 310 21.72 -18.02 21.72
N GLY A 311 22.35 -19.19 21.62
CA GLY A 311 23.70 -19.42 22.14
C GLY A 311 24.80 -18.59 21.43
N ASP A 312 24.55 -18.10 20.22
CA ASP A 312 25.51 -17.29 19.47
C ASP A 312 25.34 -15.77 19.74
N VAL A 313 24.41 -15.36 20.61
CA VAL A 313 24.20 -13.94 20.97
C VAL A 313 25.41 -13.36 21.69
N LEU A 314 25.86 -13.96 22.80
CA LEU A 314 27.02 -13.45 23.56
C LEU A 314 28.32 -13.46 22.73
N PRO A 315 28.66 -14.54 21.98
CA PRO A 315 29.79 -14.50 21.06
C PRO A 315 29.70 -13.39 20.01
N THR A 316 28.50 -13.05 19.54
CA THR A 316 28.31 -11.93 18.61
C THR A 316 28.56 -10.60 19.31
N LEU A 317 28.07 -10.40 20.53
CA LEU A 317 28.32 -9.18 21.31
C LEU A 317 29.81 -8.99 21.61
N GLU A 318 30.53 -10.03 22.02
CA GLU A 318 31.99 -9.96 22.25
C GLU A 318 32.76 -9.51 21.00
N ARG A 319 32.32 -9.94 19.81
CA ARG A 319 32.92 -9.51 18.55
C ARG A 319 32.65 -8.03 18.28
N VAL A 320 31.41 -7.59 18.50
CA VAL A 320 31.07 -6.17 18.36
C VAL A 320 31.86 -5.32 19.37
N GLU A 321 32.06 -5.81 20.59
CA GLU A 321 32.86 -5.13 21.61
C GLU A 321 34.32 -4.94 21.17
N ARG A 322 34.96 -5.98 20.61
CA ARG A 322 36.32 -5.86 20.06
C ARG A 322 36.37 -4.87 18.91
N LEU A 323 35.43 -4.99 17.96
CA LEU A 323 35.27 -4.04 16.87
C LEU A 323 35.14 -2.61 17.40
N LEU A 324 34.34 -2.40 18.46
CA LEU A 324 34.11 -1.11 19.10
C LEU A 324 35.32 -0.54 19.86
N ASN A 325 36.34 -1.35 20.13
CA ASN A 325 37.57 -0.90 20.78
C ASN A 325 38.70 -0.60 19.77
N GLU A 326 38.57 -1.11 18.55
CA GLU A 326 39.60 -1.03 17.51
C GLU A 326 39.27 -0.02 16.40
N TYR A 327 38.01 0.42 16.27
CA TYR A 327 37.62 1.33 15.19
C TYR A 327 38.06 2.77 15.43
N GLU A 328 38.51 3.42 14.36
CA GLU A 328 39.00 4.80 14.37
C GLU A 328 38.02 5.79 13.73
N ILE A 329 37.09 5.31 12.90
CA ILE A 329 36.07 6.12 12.22
C ILE A 329 34.68 5.82 12.81
N PRO A 330 33.93 6.83 13.29
CA PRO A 330 32.55 6.62 13.72
C PRO A 330 31.70 5.97 12.62
N PHE A 331 30.99 4.90 12.95
CA PHE A 331 30.15 4.20 11.97
C PHE A 331 28.84 3.65 12.55
N LEU A 332 27.91 3.35 11.63
CA LEU A 332 26.74 2.50 11.86
C LEU A 332 26.72 1.32 10.90
N LEU A 333 26.01 0.25 11.27
CA LEU A 333 25.79 -0.91 10.42
C LEU A 333 24.29 -1.21 10.34
N GLY A 334 23.70 -1.04 9.17
CA GLY A 334 22.25 -1.05 8.97
C GLY A 334 21.78 -1.77 7.70
N ASN A 335 20.53 -1.55 7.34
CA ASN A 335 19.98 -1.94 6.03
C ASN A 335 20.21 -0.79 5.03
N LYS A 336 19.99 -1.02 3.72
CA LYS A 336 20.14 -0.01 2.66
C LYS A 336 19.07 1.11 2.67
N GLU A 337 18.19 1.16 3.66
CA GLU A 337 17.09 2.13 3.69
C GLU A 337 17.63 3.56 3.75
N GLY A 338 17.16 4.43 2.85
CA GLY A 338 17.60 5.83 2.76
C GLY A 338 18.97 6.06 2.12
N CYS A 339 19.71 5.02 1.70
CA CYS A 339 21.01 5.20 1.05
C CYS A 339 20.85 5.56 -0.43
N PRO A 340 21.70 6.45 -0.97
CA PRO A 340 21.76 6.71 -2.41
C PRO A 340 22.07 5.43 -3.21
N ASP A 341 21.73 5.44 -4.49
CA ASP A 341 22.12 4.35 -5.40
C ASP A 341 23.64 4.19 -5.47
N TRP A 342 24.10 2.95 -5.66
CA TRP A 342 25.54 2.66 -5.71
C TRP A 342 26.22 3.41 -6.86
N GLY A 343 27.40 3.96 -6.58
CA GLY A 343 28.17 4.81 -7.48
C GLY A 343 27.68 6.26 -7.54
N LYS A 344 26.65 6.64 -6.76
CA LYS A 344 26.21 8.04 -6.67
C LYS A 344 26.89 8.78 -5.52
N VAL A 345 27.15 10.05 -5.78
CA VAL A 345 27.41 11.08 -4.78
C VAL A 345 26.18 11.97 -4.76
N GLU A 346 25.44 11.95 -3.66
CA GLU A 346 24.25 12.78 -3.46
C GLU A 346 24.61 13.98 -2.60
N VAL A 347 24.12 15.15 -2.99
CA VAL A 347 24.33 16.42 -2.28
C VAL A 347 22.97 17.09 -2.11
N GLU A 348 22.46 17.21 -0.87
CA GLU A 348 21.11 17.73 -0.62
C GLU A 348 20.91 19.17 -1.15
N PHE A 349 21.96 20.00 -1.15
CA PHE A 349 21.92 21.37 -1.67
C PHE A 349 23.06 21.63 -2.66
N GLU A 350 22.74 21.67 -3.96
CA GLU A 350 23.65 22.17 -5.00
C GLU A 350 23.65 23.71 -5.09
N ASP A 351 22.56 24.36 -4.66
CA ASP A 351 22.39 25.82 -4.71
C ASP A 351 22.22 26.43 -3.31
N TRP A 352 23.29 27.06 -2.83
CA TRP A 352 23.30 27.75 -1.53
C TRP A 352 22.49 29.06 -1.50
N SER A 353 22.05 29.58 -2.65
CA SER A 353 21.13 30.72 -2.69
C SER A 353 19.77 30.42 -2.04
N VAL A 354 19.44 29.13 -1.87
CA VAL A 354 18.29 28.66 -1.11
C VAL A 354 18.40 29.02 0.37
N VAL A 355 19.59 29.03 0.97
CA VAL A 355 19.79 29.42 2.38
C VAL A 355 19.39 30.88 2.59
N GLU A 356 19.70 31.77 1.66
CA GLU A 356 19.34 33.18 1.72
C GLU A 356 17.83 33.42 1.53
N ARG A 357 17.15 32.56 0.78
CA ARG A 357 15.73 32.70 0.40
C ARG A 357 14.76 31.91 1.27
N THR A 358 15.26 31.16 2.25
CA THR A 358 14.47 30.30 3.14
C THR A 358 14.70 30.65 4.62
N HIS A 359 13.92 30.04 5.51
CA HIS A 359 14.07 30.17 6.96
C HIS A 359 15.43 29.66 7.48
N LEU A 360 16.18 28.93 6.64
CA LEU A 360 17.46 28.31 6.99
C LEU A 360 18.52 29.33 7.44
N ARG A 361 18.54 30.53 6.86
CA ARG A 361 19.45 31.59 7.32
C ARG A 361 19.24 31.96 8.79
N GLN A 362 17.99 32.03 9.24
CA GLN A 362 17.67 32.38 10.64
C GLN A 362 17.93 31.20 11.60
N GLU A 363 17.86 29.96 11.12
CA GLU A 363 18.07 28.76 11.93
C GLU A 363 19.55 28.37 12.07
N LEU A 364 20.30 28.36 10.97
CA LEU A 364 21.69 27.86 10.91
C LEU A 364 22.74 28.93 11.21
N PHE A 365 22.46 30.17 10.82
CA PHE A 365 23.44 31.26 10.80
C PHE A 365 22.96 32.45 11.61
N ARG A 366 22.19 32.16 12.67
CA ARG A 366 21.61 33.18 13.55
C ARG A 366 22.71 34.06 14.15
N GLY A 367 22.54 35.38 14.02
CA GLY A 367 23.48 36.35 14.59
C GLY A 367 24.75 36.58 13.76
N MET A 368 24.92 35.90 12.62
CA MET A 368 25.98 36.21 11.67
C MET A 368 25.58 37.39 10.78
N SER A 369 26.54 38.26 10.49
CA SER A 369 26.44 39.27 9.42
C SER A 369 26.41 38.62 8.03
N ASP A 370 25.98 39.37 7.01
CA ASP A 370 26.01 38.91 5.61
C ASP A 370 27.42 38.46 5.18
N HIS A 371 28.45 39.16 5.63
CA HIS A 371 29.85 38.84 5.31
C HIS A 371 30.31 37.52 5.94
N GLU A 372 29.95 37.30 7.22
CA GLU A 372 30.25 36.05 7.93
C GLU A 372 29.49 34.87 7.32
N LEU A 373 28.23 35.07 6.94
CA LEU A 373 27.42 34.08 6.25
C LEU A 373 28.06 33.66 4.91
N GLN A 374 28.43 34.61 4.07
CA GLN A 374 29.07 34.32 2.78
C GLN A 374 30.39 33.55 2.94
N LYS A 375 31.19 33.92 3.95
CA LYS A 375 32.43 33.22 4.28
C LYS A 375 32.16 31.77 4.74
N ALA A 376 31.17 31.57 5.62
CA ALA A 376 30.79 30.26 6.10
C ALA A 376 30.27 29.36 4.97
N VAL A 377 29.35 29.86 4.14
CA VAL A 377 28.82 29.13 2.97
C VAL A 377 29.93 28.70 2.01
N LYS A 378 30.89 29.58 1.73
CA LYS A 378 32.04 29.25 0.88
C LYS A 378 32.90 28.13 1.47
N LEU A 379 33.14 28.14 2.78
CA LEU A 379 33.87 27.08 3.47
C LEU A 379 33.12 25.74 3.41
N TYR A 380 31.80 25.75 3.66
CA TYR A 380 30.96 24.55 3.54
C TYR A 380 30.99 23.98 2.12
N GLN A 381 30.82 24.82 1.09
CA GLN A 381 30.89 24.37 -0.29
C GLN A 381 32.25 23.76 -0.65
N MET A 382 33.35 24.37 -0.18
CA MET A 382 34.69 23.82 -0.39
C MET A 382 34.84 22.45 0.28
N ALA A 383 34.36 22.31 1.51
CA ALA A 383 34.43 21.05 2.25
C ALA A 383 33.61 19.94 1.57
N ILE A 384 32.38 20.24 1.16
CA ILE A 384 31.50 19.30 0.42
C ILE A 384 32.16 18.87 -0.89
N ASN A 385 32.67 19.82 -1.68
CA ASN A 385 33.34 19.51 -2.95
C ASN A 385 34.57 18.61 -2.73
N THR A 386 35.29 18.83 -1.63
CA THR A 386 36.44 18.00 -1.25
C THR A 386 35.99 16.58 -0.90
N LEU A 387 35.00 16.43 -0.02
CA LEU A 387 34.48 15.12 0.39
C LEU A 387 33.85 14.35 -0.77
N ALA A 388 33.13 15.04 -1.67
CA ALA A 388 32.53 14.46 -2.88
C ALA A 388 33.56 13.79 -3.80
N GLN A 389 34.81 14.27 -3.78
CA GLN A 389 35.90 13.71 -4.58
C GLN A 389 36.70 12.68 -3.79
N VAL A 390 37.06 13.00 -2.54
CA VAL A 390 37.99 12.20 -1.75
C VAL A 390 37.37 10.89 -1.25
N LEU A 391 36.10 10.91 -0.82
CA LEU A 391 35.44 9.71 -0.29
C LEU A 391 35.30 8.60 -1.35
N PRO A 392 34.81 8.85 -2.58
CA PRO A 392 34.80 7.82 -3.62
C PRO A 392 36.21 7.36 -4.01
N ALA A 393 37.14 8.31 -4.14
CA ALA A 393 38.53 8.00 -4.52
C ALA A 393 39.23 7.08 -3.51
N SER A 394 38.90 7.18 -2.22
CA SER A 394 39.44 6.30 -1.17
C SER A 394 39.09 4.81 -1.35
N LEU A 395 38.09 4.49 -2.18
CA LEU A 395 37.66 3.13 -2.47
C LEU A 395 37.98 2.69 -3.89
N GLU A 396 38.65 3.51 -4.69
CA GLU A 396 39.03 3.16 -6.06
C GLU A 396 39.94 1.92 -6.08
N GLY A 397 39.63 0.95 -6.95
CA GLY A 397 40.38 -0.31 -7.06
C GLY A 397 40.11 -1.35 -5.96
N THR A 398 39.35 -1.03 -4.91
CA THR A 398 39.02 -1.98 -3.83
C THR A 398 37.95 -3.02 -4.21
N GLY A 399 37.10 -2.68 -5.19
CA GLY A 399 35.97 -3.52 -5.61
C GLY A 399 34.70 -3.38 -4.75
N TYR A 400 34.73 -2.57 -3.68
CA TYR A 400 33.55 -2.31 -2.86
C TYR A 400 32.52 -1.44 -3.59
N GLN A 401 31.27 -1.91 -3.63
CA GLN A 401 30.14 -1.07 -4.03
C GLN A 401 29.88 -0.04 -2.92
N HIS A 402 29.86 1.23 -3.31
CA HIS A 402 29.72 2.33 -2.37
C HIS A 402 28.89 3.47 -2.95
N SER A 403 28.38 4.33 -2.08
CA SER A 403 27.76 5.61 -2.42
C SER A 403 28.10 6.64 -1.36
N VAL A 404 28.00 7.92 -1.69
CA VAL A 404 28.29 9.02 -0.77
C VAL A 404 27.02 9.86 -0.64
N ASP A 405 26.68 10.18 0.59
CA ASP A 405 25.61 11.11 0.92
C ASP A 405 26.22 12.28 1.67
N LEU A 406 26.09 13.47 1.09
CA LEU A 406 26.55 14.73 1.65
C LEU A 406 25.33 15.58 1.96
N ASN A 407 25.41 16.30 3.09
CA ASN A 407 24.44 17.31 3.49
C ASN A 407 23.16 16.72 4.11
N LEU A 408 23.29 15.86 5.12
CA LEU A 408 22.13 15.36 5.89
C LEU A 408 21.54 16.49 6.77
N ARG A 409 20.21 16.57 6.86
CA ARG A 409 19.32 17.56 7.52
C ARG A 409 19.64 17.89 9.00
N HIS A 410 20.82 18.41 9.28
CA HIS A 410 21.37 18.67 10.61
C HIS A 410 20.65 19.77 11.41
N HIS A 411 19.82 20.59 10.77
CA HIS A 411 19.20 21.78 11.39
C HIS A 411 17.66 21.76 11.47
N ARG A 412 16.98 20.91 10.70
CA ARG A 412 15.50 20.90 10.62
C ARG A 412 14.78 20.32 11.83
N TRP A 413 15.51 19.96 12.89
CA TRP A 413 14.97 19.25 14.05
C TRP A 413 15.40 19.85 15.38
N MET A 414 15.58 21.17 15.41
CA MET A 414 16.05 21.96 16.56
C MET A 414 15.00 22.19 17.66
N GLU A 415 14.03 21.28 17.83
CA GLU A 415 13.38 21.00 19.11
C GLU A 415 13.12 19.48 19.21
N GLY A 416 14.06 18.74 19.82
CA GLY A 416 13.83 17.38 20.30
C GLY A 416 14.33 16.20 19.45
N TYR A 417 15.18 16.39 18.42
CA TYR A 417 15.60 15.27 17.55
C TYR A 417 17.02 15.43 16.95
N ARG A 418 17.84 14.36 17.03
CA ARG A 418 19.07 14.12 16.25
C ARG A 418 19.39 12.61 16.27
N ALA A 419 19.14 11.84 15.21
CA ALA A 419 19.84 10.55 15.07
C ALA A 419 21.34 10.85 14.88
N GLU A 420 22.23 9.92 15.23
CA GLU A 420 23.66 10.24 15.21
C GLU A 420 24.23 10.51 13.82
N VAL A 421 23.71 9.84 12.78
CA VAL A 421 24.02 10.19 11.38
C VAL A 421 23.63 11.63 11.04
N ASP A 422 22.58 12.16 11.68
CA ASP A 422 22.11 13.54 11.47
C ASP A 422 23.04 14.58 12.11
N VAL A 423 24.05 14.15 12.87
CA VAL A 423 25.10 15.01 13.44
C VAL A 423 26.32 15.09 12.52
N TYR A 424 26.48 14.13 11.59
CA TYR A 424 27.61 14.09 10.67
C TYR A 424 27.22 14.68 9.31
N PRO A 425 27.97 15.65 8.78
CA PRO A 425 27.67 16.29 7.50
C PRO A 425 27.84 15.39 6.26
N ALA A 426 28.52 14.24 6.41
CA ALA A 426 28.80 13.33 5.32
C ALA A 426 28.82 11.86 5.79
N SER A 427 28.30 10.98 4.94
CA SER A 427 28.42 9.53 5.10
C SER A 427 28.91 8.83 3.84
N LEU A 428 29.85 7.91 4.01
CA LEU A 428 30.26 6.93 3.00
C LEU A 428 29.55 5.61 3.28
N HIS A 429 28.70 5.19 2.35
CA HIS A 429 27.96 3.95 2.42
C HIS A 429 28.70 2.86 1.68
N VAL A 430 28.90 1.71 2.31
CA VAL A 430 29.61 0.57 1.72
C VAL A 430 28.74 -0.68 1.83
N ALA A 431 28.56 -1.39 0.73
CA ALA A 431 27.85 -2.65 0.71
C ALA A 431 28.61 -3.73 1.50
N MET A 432 27.94 -4.37 2.46
CA MET A 432 28.52 -5.38 3.33
C MET A 432 27.83 -6.75 3.15
N PRO A 433 28.44 -7.84 3.66
CA PRO A 433 27.79 -9.15 3.74
C PRO A 433 26.41 -9.09 4.41
N GLN A 434 25.65 -10.18 4.30
CA GLN A 434 24.34 -10.32 4.96
C GLN A 434 23.30 -9.24 4.56
N ARG A 435 23.48 -8.62 3.37
CA ARG A 435 22.64 -7.52 2.85
C ARG A 435 22.63 -6.30 3.76
N LYS A 436 23.76 -6.01 4.42
CA LYS A 436 23.95 -4.85 5.27
C LYS A 436 24.68 -3.74 4.54
N VAL A 437 24.61 -2.55 5.12
CA VAL A 437 25.36 -1.37 4.68
C VAL A 437 26.13 -0.82 5.87
N LEU A 438 27.42 -0.62 5.68
CA LEU A 438 28.29 0.13 6.60
C LEU A 438 28.18 1.61 6.24
N HIS A 439 27.87 2.43 7.23
CA HIS A 439 27.77 3.88 7.11
C HIS A 439 28.93 4.48 7.90
N LEU A 440 30.02 4.83 7.22
CA LEU A 440 31.14 5.57 7.82
C LEU A 440 30.75 7.05 7.88
N LEU A 441 30.94 7.68 9.03
CA LEU A 441 30.44 9.01 9.33
C LEU A 441 31.60 9.99 9.47
N PHE A 442 31.52 11.12 8.78
CA PHE A 442 32.61 12.10 8.71
C PHE A 442 32.11 13.47 9.14
N ASP A 443 32.92 14.14 9.97
CA ASP A 443 32.76 15.56 10.30
C ASP A 443 33.77 16.42 9.54
N TYR A 444 33.50 17.72 9.40
CA TYR A 444 34.37 18.61 8.63
C TYR A 444 35.70 18.93 9.30
N GLU A 445 35.82 18.70 10.61
CA GLU A 445 37.01 19.08 11.39
C GLU A 445 38.09 18.00 11.30
N ASN A 446 37.70 16.73 11.33
CA ASN A 446 38.59 15.58 11.49
C ASN A 446 38.59 14.64 10.28
N PHE A 447 37.85 14.92 9.20
CA PHE A 447 37.73 13.97 8.07
C PHE A 447 39.09 13.56 7.47
N SER A 448 40.08 14.46 7.44
CA SER A 448 41.41 14.18 6.91
C SER A 448 42.11 13.06 7.69
N ASP A 449 41.90 13.04 9.00
CA ASP A 449 42.50 12.05 9.89
C ASP A 449 41.83 10.70 9.70
N TYR A 450 40.57 10.67 9.28
CA TYR A 450 39.83 9.42 9.00
C TYR A 450 40.20 8.77 7.67
N LEU A 451 40.69 9.52 6.67
CA LEU A 451 40.92 8.98 5.32
C LEU A 451 41.80 7.72 5.27
N PRO A 452 42.95 7.64 5.97
CA PRO A 452 43.80 6.45 5.95
C PRO A 452 43.13 5.21 6.57
N HIS A 453 42.09 5.41 7.38
CA HIS A 453 41.43 4.36 8.16
C HIS A 453 40.14 3.85 7.52
N ILE A 454 39.73 4.38 6.36
CA ILE A 454 38.49 3.98 5.67
C ILE A 454 38.53 2.49 5.31
N VAL A 455 39.52 2.08 4.50
CA VAL A 455 39.65 0.68 4.07
C VAL A 455 39.94 -0.26 5.25
N PRO A 456 40.86 0.07 6.19
CA PRO A 456 41.04 -0.73 7.40
C PRO A 456 39.75 -0.95 8.20
N THR A 457 38.92 0.09 8.37
CA THR A 457 37.65 -0.02 9.09
C THR A 457 36.66 -0.92 8.34
N ILE A 458 36.58 -0.80 7.01
CA ILE A 458 35.71 -1.67 6.18
C ILE A 458 36.11 -3.14 6.35
N GLU A 459 37.39 -3.45 6.23
CA GLU A 459 37.87 -4.84 6.38
C GLU A 459 37.64 -5.37 7.79
N LEU A 460 37.90 -4.56 8.81
CA LEU A 460 37.67 -4.93 10.21
C LEU A 460 36.19 -5.28 10.46
N VAL A 461 35.27 -4.43 9.99
CA VAL A 461 33.82 -4.67 10.11
C VAL A 461 33.42 -5.91 9.32
N LYS A 462 33.93 -6.08 8.10
CA LYS A 462 33.62 -7.23 7.25
C LYS A 462 34.05 -8.55 7.90
N VAL A 463 35.27 -8.63 8.43
CA VAL A 463 35.76 -9.82 9.16
C VAL A 463 34.88 -10.11 10.37
N ALA A 464 34.54 -9.10 11.17
CA ALA A 464 33.65 -9.27 12.31
C ALA A 464 32.26 -9.82 11.90
N MET A 465 31.75 -9.40 10.74
CA MET A 465 30.48 -9.89 10.19
C MET A 465 30.56 -11.30 9.61
N GLU A 466 31.67 -11.66 8.96
CA GLU A 466 31.87 -13.00 8.37
C GLU A 466 32.07 -14.06 9.46
N GLU A 467 32.71 -13.70 10.57
CA GLU A 467 32.92 -14.60 11.70
C GLU A 467 31.72 -14.68 12.67
N ALA A 468 30.81 -13.72 12.61
CA ALA A 468 29.57 -13.73 13.39
C ALA A 468 28.55 -14.69 12.76
N LYS A 469 28.13 -15.70 13.52
CA LYS A 469 27.07 -16.63 13.10
C LYS A 469 25.69 -15.97 13.04
N LEU A 470 25.49 -14.90 13.82
CA LEU A 470 24.27 -14.12 13.79
C LEU A 470 24.51 -12.83 13.01
N GLY A 471 23.57 -12.52 12.12
CA GLY A 471 23.55 -11.20 11.54
C GLY A 471 23.05 -10.17 12.54
N PHE A 472 23.74 -9.03 12.57
CA PHE A 472 23.47 -7.95 13.51
C PHE A 472 23.41 -6.60 12.79
N LYS A 473 22.84 -5.62 13.48
CA LYS A 473 23.00 -4.20 13.17
C LYS A 473 23.71 -3.53 14.34
N LEU A 474 24.45 -2.46 14.06
CA LEU A 474 25.02 -1.58 15.07
C LEU A 474 24.43 -0.19 14.85
N LEU A 475 23.58 0.24 15.77
CA LEU A 475 22.74 1.41 15.62
C LEU A 475 22.95 2.40 16.76
N SER A 476 22.50 3.63 16.55
CA SER A 476 22.56 4.68 17.56
C SER A 476 21.33 4.67 18.46
N THR A 477 21.53 4.85 19.77
CA THR A 477 20.43 5.00 20.74
C THR A 477 19.62 6.29 20.52
N LYS A 478 20.12 7.22 19.70
CA LYS A 478 19.42 8.47 19.38
C LYS A 478 18.43 8.38 18.21
N SER A 479 18.31 7.23 17.54
CA SER A 479 17.35 7.05 16.44
C SER A 479 15.90 7.08 16.96
N TYR A 480 15.02 7.82 16.27
CA TYR A 480 13.60 7.93 16.62
C TYR A 480 12.87 6.59 16.61
N GLU A 481 13.24 5.69 15.69
CA GLU A 481 12.68 4.35 15.57
C GLU A 481 12.87 3.50 16.84
N HIS A 482 13.74 3.95 17.74
CA HIS A 482 14.13 3.26 18.96
C HIS A 482 13.90 4.10 20.22
N ARG A 483 13.19 5.23 20.11
CA ARG A 483 12.86 6.10 21.27
C ARG A 483 12.00 5.37 22.31
N SER A 484 11.26 4.34 21.90
CA SER A 484 10.51 3.49 22.83
C SER A 484 11.41 2.70 23.79
N LEU A 485 12.73 2.65 23.54
CA LEU A 485 13.70 2.02 24.44
C LEU A 485 14.08 2.93 25.62
N GLY A 486 13.88 4.25 25.53
CA GLY A 486 14.22 5.20 26.59
C GLY A 486 15.71 5.52 26.74
N TRP A 487 16.58 4.94 25.91
CA TRP A 487 18.04 5.10 25.96
C TRP A 487 18.55 6.45 25.44
N GLU A 488 17.67 7.32 24.96
CA GLU A 488 18.02 8.64 24.43
C GLU A 488 18.26 9.71 25.51
N ARG A 489 17.86 9.43 26.77
CA ARG A 489 17.77 10.43 27.86
C ARG A 489 19.04 10.60 28.69
N ASP A 490 20.05 9.73 28.50
CA ASP A 490 21.35 9.77 29.19
C ASP A 490 22.45 10.44 28.36
#